data_AF-A0AAW5LUD4-F1
#
_entry.id   AF-A0AAW5LUD4-F1
#
_cell.length_a   1.000
_cell.length_b   1.000
_cell.length_c   1.000
_cell.angle_alpha   90.00
_cell.angle_beta   90.00
_cell.angle_gamma   90.00
#
_symmetry.space_group_name_H-M   'P 1'
#
loop_
_entity.id
_entity.type
_entity.pdbx_description
1 polymer ?
#
loop_
_entity_poly.entity_id
_entity_poly.type
_entity_poly.pdbx_seq_one_letter_code
_entity_poly.pdbx_strand_id
1 'polypeptide(L)'
;MKKKLLRLGFVALSVLVLTACQMGTKEYLSVSFKGYDGYGTATVSLDREELIAKLYGKDATDEEQDAVHDGVSVSVDGSEALSNGDKVKVTVDVDKESAVASKIKSETYTYDVSGLTETTEISSQDLVKKLAVTYTGISGQADYPEISIDSTILYPIGENGDDILKPSASNNTPISNGDMIAFSVEKAELAMNTGYVLTDDKEISLEVSGLDKIPDTVSEIKNLADLLAIAQEQAEKDFAEKNLTSQYSLKRHHIFYRHDYQETKGWKNSYYGDLAIVYEYVNAKEDSFVKTSTDFYVYNFSKLIIDKDGIVTLEAPSELDKDKMVKLSAQSDHFYRDSIDDVYASLTNLEYRDVTTEAESAVKR
;
A
#
# COMPACT_ATOMS: atom_id res chain seq x y z
N MET A 1 -98.20 16.64 61.01
CA MET A 1 -96.95 16.93 61.74
C MET A 1 -95.82 17.10 60.73
N LYS A 2 -95.07 18.19 60.85
CA LYS A 2 -94.01 18.67 59.94
C LYS A 2 -92.68 17.95 60.19
N LYS A 3 -92.00 17.43 59.16
CA LYS A 3 -90.53 17.25 59.05
C LYS A 3 -90.17 17.25 57.55
N LYS A 4 -89.68 18.35 56.98
CA LYS A 4 -88.27 18.84 56.88
C LYS A 4 -87.43 18.12 55.81
N LEU A 5 -87.05 18.92 54.79
CA LEU A 5 -85.77 18.99 54.04
C LEU A 5 -85.29 17.70 53.32
N LEU A 6 -84.70 17.74 52.12
CA LEU A 6 -83.55 18.55 51.72
C LEU A 6 -83.37 18.47 50.18
N ARG A 7 -83.02 19.60 49.55
CA ARG A 7 -82.55 19.68 48.16
C ARG A 7 -81.12 19.12 48.09
N LEU A 8 -80.80 18.30 47.09
CA LEU A 8 -79.41 18.10 46.64
C LEU A 8 -79.34 18.45 45.16
N GLY A 9 -78.52 19.46 44.85
CA GLY A 9 -78.24 19.92 43.49
C GLY A 9 -77.39 18.92 42.73
N PHE A 10 -77.72 18.75 41.45
CA PHE A 10 -76.92 18.02 40.48
C PHE A 10 -75.85 18.98 39.94
N VAL A 11 -74.62 18.89 40.44
CA VAL A 11 -73.45 19.51 39.81
C VAL A 11 -72.89 18.49 38.83
N ALA A 12 -73.16 18.68 37.54
CA ALA A 12 -72.51 17.93 36.48
C ALA A 12 -71.04 18.37 36.42
N LEU A 13 -70.16 17.59 37.06
CA LEU A 13 -68.71 17.72 36.91
C LEU A 13 -68.34 17.07 35.58
N SER A 14 -68.31 17.87 34.51
CA SER A 14 -67.76 17.47 33.22
C SER A 14 -66.26 17.23 33.37
N VAL A 15 -65.88 15.96 33.50
CA VAL A 15 -64.49 15.51 33.38
C VAL A 15 -64.08 15.73 31.93
N LEU A 16 -63.41 16.85 31.68
CA LEU A 16 -62.59 17.05 30.48
C LEU A 16 -61.44 16.05 30.58
N VAL A 17 -61.59 14.92 29.89
CA VAL A 17 -60.47 14.02 29.61
C VAL A 17 -59.56 14.81 28.66
N LEU A 18 -58.61 15.56 29.22
CA LEU A 18 -57.43 16.03 28.50
C LEU A 18 -56.65 14.78 28.09
N THR A 19 -56.98 14.26 26.91
CA THR A 19 -56.07 13.36 26.22
C THR A 19 -54.80 14.18 25.98
N ALA A 20 -53.75 13.88 26.73
CA ALA A 20 -52.43 14.41 26.44
C ALA A 20 -52.10 13.98 25.01
N CYS A 21 -52.16 14.92 24.08
CA CYS A 21 -51.83 14.66 22.69
C CYS A 21 -50.32 14.48 22.64
N GLN A 22 -49.85 13.25 22.47
CA GLN A 22 -48.43 12.99 22.23
C GLN A 22 -47.99 13.78 21.00
N MET A 23 -46.84 14.44 21.08
CA MET A 23 -46.29 15.20 19.96
C MET A 23 -45.54 14.29 19.00
N GLY A 24 -45.59 14.64 17.71
CA GLY A 24 -44.74 14.04 16.69
C GLY A 24 -43.33 14.64 16.71
N THR A 25 -42.38 13.91 16.13
CA THR A 25 -40.93 14.21 16.14
C THR A 25 -40.37 14.61 14.78
N LYS A 26 -41.23 14.65 13.74
CA LYS A 26 -40.80 14.87 12.36
C LYS A 26 -39.97 16.15 12.16
N GLU A 27 -40.31 17.23 12.86
CA GLU A 27 -39.62 18.53 12.73
C GLU A 27 -38.22 18.55 13.35
N TYR A 28 -37.91 17.58 14.22
CA TYR A 28 -36.60 17.42 14.86
C TYR A 28 -35.71 16.39 14.14
N LEU A 29 -36.21 15.75 13.07
CA LEU A 29 -35.43 14.81 12.28
C LEU A 29 -34.74 15.53 11.12
N SER A 30 -33.43 15.38 11.05
CA SER A 30 -32.64 15.72 9.87
C SER A 30 -32.30 14.45 9.10
N VAL A 31 -32.67 14.41 7.82
CA VAL A 31 -32.37 13.30 6.91
C VAL A 31 -31.64 13.85 5.71
N SER A 32 -30.47 13.30 5.41
CA SER A 32 -29.67 13.67 4.25
C SER A 32 -29.20 12.43 3.51
N PHE A 33 -29.05 12.56 2.19
CA PHE A 33 -28.59 11.50 1.31
C PHE A 33 -27.28 11.93 0.65
N LYS A 34 -26.33 11.00 0.54
CA LYS A 34 -25.02 11.25 -0.08
C LYS A 34 -24.58 10.04 -0.91
N GLY A 35 -23.69 10.28 -1.86
CA GLY A 35 -23.13 9.24 -2.74
C GLY A 35 -23.76 9.24 -4.12
N TYR A 36 -23.69 8.09 -4.78
CA TYR A 36 -24.12 7.91 -6.17
C TYR A 36 -25.43 7.13 -6.26
N ASP A 37 -26.15 7.32 -7.36
CA ASP A 37 -27.41 6.63 -7.63
C ASP A 37 -27.22 5.11 -7.71
N GLY A 38 -27.98 4.34 -6.91
CA GLY A 38 -27.80 2.90 -6.70
C GLY A 38 -26.78 2.53 -5.62
N TYR A 39 -26.02 3.50 -5.11
CA TYR A 39 -24.93 3.33 -4.16
C TYR A 39 -24.95 4.40 -3.05
N GLY A 40 -26.10 5.05 -2.87
CA GLY A 40 -26.27 6.14 -1.91
C GLY A 40 -26.45 5.65 -0.48
N THR A 41 -26.19 6.54 0.48
CA THR A 41 -26.41 6.29 1.91
C THR A 41 -27.27 7.39 2.53
N ALA A 42 -28.07 7.01 3.52
CA ALA A 42 -28.87 7.93 4.32
C ALA A 42 -28.19 8.21 5.66
N THR A 43 -28.06 9.48 6.02
CA THR A 43 -27.65 9.91 7.35
C THR A 43 -28.84 10.57 8.04
N VAL A 44 -29.17 10.07 9.22
CA VAL A 44 -30.32 10.51 10.02
C VAL A 44 -29.85 10.94 11.40
N SER A 45 -30.29 12.12 11.84
CA SER A 45 -30.08 12.60 13.19
C SER A 45 -31.37 13.17 13.79
N LEU A 46 -31.52 13.03 15.10
CA LEU A 46 -32.58 13.66 15.88
C LEU A 46 -31.98 14.82 16.66
N ASP A 47 -32.53 16.03 16.48
CA ASP A 47 -32.19 17.19 17.28
C ASP A 47 -32.81 17.06 18.68
N ARG A 48 -32.06 16.38 19.55
CA ARG A 48 -32.49 16.12 20.93
C ARG A 48 -32.53 17.38 21.76
N GLU A 49 -31.65 18.35 21.51
CA GLU A 49 -31.61 19.60 22.25
C GLU A 49 -32.89 20.41 22.01
N GLU A 50 -33.30 20.59 20.75
CA GLU A 50 -34.54 21.30 20.42
C GLU A 50 -35.77 20.52 20.90
N LEU A 51 -35.75 19.19 20.81
CA LEU A 51 -36.82 18.33 21.33
C LEU A 51 -36.97 18.44 22.86
N ILE A 52 -35.87 18.45 23.61
CA ILE A 52 -35.85 18.66 25.06
C ILE A 52 -36.38 20.06 25.39
N ALA A 53 -35.87 21.08 24.70
CA ALA A 53 -36.30 22.46 24.90
C ALA A 53 -37.80 22.64 24.63
N LYS A 54 -38.36 21.89 23.69
CA LYS A 54 -39.80 21.87 23.42
C LYS A 54 -40.61 21.21 24.55
N LEU A 55 -40.12 20.09 25.09
CA LEU A 55 -40.83 19.27 26.07
C LEU A 55 -40.76 19.81 27.50
N TYR A 56 -39.63 20.39 27.88
CA TYR A 56 -39.29 20.76 29.25
C TYR A 56 -38.83 22.21 29.39
N GLY A 57 -38.46 22.88 28.29
CA GLY A 57 -37.88 24.21 28.31
C GLY A 57 -36.34 24.18 28.29
N LYS A 58 -35.72 25.36 28.18
CA LYS A 58 -34.25 25.49 28.09
C LYS A 58 -33.50 25.14 29.38
N ASP A 59 -34.21 25.13 30.51
CA ASP A 59 -33.67 24.86 31.85
C ASP A 59 -34.02 23.44 32.32
N ALA A 60 -34.15 22.48 31.40
CA ALA A 60 -34.50 21.09 31.69
C ALA A 60 -33.47 20.44 32.64
N THR A 61 -33.95 19.66 33.62
CA THR A 61 -33.05 18.98 34.57
C THR A 61 -32.28 17.85 33.89
N ASP A 62 -31.19 17.40 34.50
CA ASP A 62 -30.40 16.27 33.99
C ASP A 62 -31.28 15.02 33.82
N GLU A 63 -32.19 14.75 34.77
CA GLU A 63 -33.11 13.62 34.66
C GLU A 63 -34.09 13.73 33.47
N GLU A 64 -34.49 14.95 33.11
CA GLU A 64 -35.38 15.20 31.96
C GLU A 64 -34.64 15.05 30.62
N GLN A 65 -33.37 15.45 30.59
CA GLN A 65 -32.50 15.23 29.43
C GLN A 65 -32.24 13.72 29.24
N ASP A 66 -31.83 13.03 30.30
CA ASP A 66 -31.59 11.58 30.30
C ASP A 66 -32.84 10.81 29.84
N ALA A 67 -34.03 11.22 30.30
CA ALA A 67 -35.28 10.59 29.86
C ALA A 67 -35.52 10.68 28.35
N VAL A 68 -35.09 11.75 27.67
CA VAL A 68 -35.17 11.86 26.20
C VAL A 68 -34.06 11.07 25.52
N HIS A 69 -32.84 11.11 26.07
CA HIS A 69 -31.70 10.39 25.50
C HIS A 69 -31.90 8.88 25.54
N ASP A 70 -32.34 8.34 26.67
CA ASP A 70 -32.54 6.91 26.89
C ASP A 70 -33.89 6.43 26.35
N GLY A 71 -34.92 7.27 26.48
CA GLY A 71 -36.29 6.90 26.15
C GLY A 71 -36.65 7.02 24.67
N VAL A 72 -35.82 7.67 23.84
CA VAL A 72 -36.10 7.87 22.41
C VAL A 72 -34.96 7.32 21.56
N SER A 73 -35.25 6.38 20.69
CA SER A 73 -34.32 5.83 19.71
C SER A 73 -34.76 6.14 18.28
N VAL A 74 -33.80 6.20 17.36
CA VAL A 74 -34.06 6.37 15.94
C VAL A 74 -33.45 5.20 15.20
N SER A 75 -34.25 4.56 14.35
CA SER A 75 -33.81 3.50 13.45
C SER A 75 -34.17 3.85 12.02
N VAL A 76 -33.35 3.38 11.08
CA VAL A 76 -33.51 3.61 9.65
C VAL A 76 -33.56 2.26 8.96
N ASP A 77 -34.63 2.03 8.19
CA ASP A 77 -34.78 0.85 7.33
C ASP A 77 -34.42 1.26 5.89
N GLY A 78 -33.45 0.55 5.32
CA GLY A 78 -32.84 0.87 4.02
C GLY A 78 -31.96 2.13 4.07
N SER A 79 -30.83 2.09 4.75
CA SER A 79 -29.89 3.23 4.84
C SER A 79 -28.78 3.21 3.80
N GLU A 80 -28.67 2.16 2.99
CA GLU A 80 -27.57 1.91 2.05
C GLU A 80 -28.11 1.41 0.70
N ALA A 81 -27.24 1.41 -0.32
CA ALA A 81 -27.58 1.00 -1.70
C ALA A 81 -28.80 1.77 -2.26
N LEU A 82 -28.90 3.06 -1.93
CA LEU A 82 -30.04 3.90 -2.28
C LEU A 82 -29.92 4.49 -3.69
N SER A 83 -31.07 4.66 -4.32
CA SER A 83 -31.26 5.33 -5.61
C SER A 83 -32.21 6.53 -5.49
N ASN A 84 -32.08 7.50 -6.38
CA ASN A 84 -33.01 8.60 -6.57
C ASN A 84 -34.41 8.04 -6.87
N GLY A 85 -35.39 8.43 -6.05
CA GLY A 85 -36.76 7.91 -6.12
C GLY A 85 -37.05 6.75 -5.16
N ASP A 86 -36.04 6.19 -4.49
CA ASP A 86 -36.27 5.24 -3.40
C ASP A 86 -36.93 5.91 -2.19
N LYS A 87 -37.42 5.09 -1.27
CA LYS A 87 -38.07 5.54 -0.03
C LYS A 87 -37.38 4.96 1.18
N VAL A 88 -36.90 5.84 2.05
CA VAL A 88 -36.30 5.47 3.34
C VAL A 88 -37.32 5.65 4.45
N LYS A 89 -37.40 4.67 5.35
CA LYS A 89 -38.26 4.72 6.53
C LYS A 89 -37.44 5.01 7.77
N VAL A 90 -37.74 6.12 8.42
CA VAL A 90 -37.14 6.51 9.70
C VAL A 90 -38.17 6.28 10.79
N THR A 91 -37.86 5.41 11.73
CA THR A 91 -38.73 5.13 12.87
C THR A 91 -38.15 5.75 14.12
N VAL A 92 -38.93 6.62 14.74
CA VAL A 92 -38.67 7.11 16.09
C VAL A 92 -39.43 6.21 17.05
N ASP A 93 -38.71 5.43 17.84
CA ASP A 93 -39.28 4.53 18.83
C ASP A 93 -39.08 5.09 20.23
N VAL A 94 -40.15 5.14 21.00
CA VAL A 94 -40.18 5.62 22.37
C VAL A 94 -40.38 4.44 23.30
N ASP A 95 -39.46 4.27 24.25
CA ASP A 95 -39.59 3.27 25.30
C ASP A 95 -40.83 3.56 26.13
N LYS A 96 -41.71 2.56 26.25
CA LYS A 96 -42.99 2.65 26.95
C LYS A 96 -42.83 2.84 28.46
N GLU A 97 -41.70 2.46 29.04
CA GLU A 97 -41.40 2.63 30.46
C GLU A 97 -40.75 3.99 30.77
N SER A 98 -40.31 4.73 29.73
CA SER A 98 -39.66 6.03 29.89
C SER A 98 -40.64 7.14 30.31
N ALA A 99 -40.12 8.17 30.99
CA ALA A 99 -40.90 9.34 31.37
C ALA A 99 -41.45 10.13 30.16
N VAL A 100 -40.87 9.93 28.97
CA VAL A 100 -41.29 10.59 27.71
C VAL A 100 -42.36 9.80 26.94
N ALA A 101 -42.69 8.57 27.34
CA ALA A 101 -43.69 7.72 26.69
C ALA A 101 -45.08 8.38 26.58
N SER A 102 -45.46 9.20 27.55
CA SER A 102 -46.74 9.92 27.54
C SER A 102 -46.70 11.24 26.75
N LYS A 103 -45.49 11.68 26.34
CA LYS A 103 -45.26 12.99 25.71
C LYS A 103 -44.92 12.87 24.23
N ILE A 104 -44.15 11.86 23.83
CA ILE A 104 -43.67 11.66 22.46
C ILE A 104 -44.38 10.45 21.85
N LYS A 105 -44.78 10.56 20.59
CA LYS A 105 -45.40 9.47 19.84
C LYS A 105 -44.34 8.65 19.12
N SER A 106 -44.35 7.32 19.29
CA SER A 106 -43.62 6.42 18.40
C SER A 106 -44.25 6.47 17.00
N GLU A 107 -43.47 6.82 15.99
CA GLU A 107 -43.97 7.01 14.64
C GLU A 107 -42.89 6.74 13.59
N THR A 108 -43.32 6.22 12.43
CA THR A 108 -42.47 6.02 11.26
C THR A 108 -42.77 7.09 10.22
N TYR A 109 -41.71 7.73 9.74
CA TYR A 109 -41.77 8.71 8.67
C TYR A 109 -41.11 8.13 7.41
N THR A 110 -41.65 8.48 6.25
CA THR A 110 -41.08 8.10 4.96
C THR A 110 -40.51 9.33 4.27
N TYR A 111 -39.29 9.20 3.77
CA TYR A 111 -38.58 10.24 3.03
C TYR A 111 -38.25 9.72 1.64
N ASP A 112 -38.50 10.54 0.62
CA ASP A 112 -38.11 10.24 -0.76
C ASP A 112 -36.63 10.60 -0.96
N VAL A 113 -35.86 9.66 -1.50
CA VAL A 113 -34.44 9.83 -1.78
C VAL A 113 -34.28 10.71 -3.02
N SER A 114 -33.47 11.76 -2.90
CA SER A 114 -33.14 12.65 -4.01
C SER A 114 -31.79 13.30 -3.79
N GLY A 115 -31.17 13.77 -4.89
CA GLY A 115 -29.90 14.48 -4.86
C GLY A 115 -28.66 13.57 -4.86
N LEU A 116 -28.82 12.26 -5.09
CA LEU A 116 -27.70 11.37 -5.35
C LEU A 116 -27.11 11.66 -6.74
N THR A 117 -25.80 11.52 -6.87
CA THR A 117 -25.10 11.80 -8.13
C THR A 117 -25.26 10.62 -9.10
N GLU A 118 -25.59 10.89 -10.37
CA GLU A 118 -25.67 9.83 -11.39
C GLU A 118 -24.35 9.06 -11.52
N THR A 119 -24.43 7.76 -11.75
CA THR A 119 -23.25 6.92 -12.02
C THR A 119 -22.82 7.04 -13.47
N THR A 120 -21.56 6.72 -13.73
CA THR A 120 -20.99 6.65 -15.08
C THR A 120 -20.56 5.22 -15.38
N GLU A 121 -21.07 4.65 -16.47
CA GLU A 121 -20.62 3.34 -16.94
C GLU A 121 -19.17 3.38 -17.44
N ILE A 122 -18.39 2.34 -17.11
CA ILE A 122 -17.02 2.16 -17.59
C ILE A 122 -16.72 0.69 -17.88
N SER A 123 -15.94 0.42 -18.92
CA SER A 123 -15.41 -0.92 -19.17
C SER A 123 -14.15 -1.18 -18.34
N SER A 124 -13.83 -2.46 -18.07
CA SER A 124 -12.57 -2.82 -17.40
C SER A 124 -11.33 -2.29 -18.14
N GLN A 125 -11.37 -2.27 -19.48
CA GLN A 125 -10.27 -1.77 -20.30
C GLN A 125 -10.09 -0.25 -20.22
N ASP A 126 -11.18 0.50 -20.08
CA ASP A 126 -11.11 1.95 -19.95
C ASP A 126 -10.78 2.38 -18.52
N LEU A 127 -11.15 1.56 -17.53
CA LEU A 127 -10.70 1.75 -16.15
C LEU A 127 -9.18 1.63 -16.06
N VAL A 128 -8.57 0.59 -16.66
CA VAL A 128 -7.10 0.43 -16.73
C VAL A 128 -6.39 1.68 -17.22
N LYS A 129 -6.90 2.34 -18.27
CA LYS A 129 -6.28 3.55 -18.84
C LYS A 129 -6.33 4.76 -17.92
N LYS A 130 -7.21 4.74 -16.92
CA LYS A 130 -7.29 5.78 -15.90
C LYS A 130 -6.35 5.49 -14.76
N LEU A 131 -5.96 4.24 -14.51
CA LEU A 131 -5.06 3.90 -13.41
C LEU A 131 -3.62 4.32 -13.73
N ALA A 132 -2.99 5.03 -12.81
CA ALA A 132 -1.55 5.19 -12.79
C ALA A 132 -1.01 4.23 -11.74
N VAL A 133 -0.24 3.24 -12.19
CA VAL A 133 0.29 2.16 -11.34
C VAL A 133 1.80 2.18 -11.45
N THR A 134 2.45 2.13 -10.29
CA THR A 134 3.89 2.04 -10.16
C THR A 134 4.24 0.70 -9.54
N TYR A 135 5.18 0.00 -10.16
CA TYR A 135 5.74 -1.24 -9.62
C TYR A 135 7.14 -0.96 -9.10
N THR A 136 7.46 -1.52 -7.95
CA THR A 136 8.81 -1.45 -7.37
C THR A 136 9.24 -2.84 -6.92
N GLY A 137 10.50 -3.18 -7.17
CA GLY A 137 11.03 -4.52 -6.95
C GLY A 137 11.92 -4.96 -8.10
N ILE A 138 12.29 -6.23 -8.09
CA ILE A 138 13.20 -6.84 -9.07
C ILE A 138 12.41 -7.78 -9.98
N SER A 139 12.62 -7.64 -11.29
CA SER A 139 12.00 -8.50 -12.30
C SER A 139 12.47 -9.95 -12.12
N GLY A 140 11.52 -10.89 -12.09
CA GLY A 140 11.80 -12.33 -12.01
C GLY A 140 12.04 -12.85 -10.59
N GLN A 141 11.82 -12.05 -9.56
CA GLN A 141 11.99 -12.47 -8.17
C GLN A 141 10.77 -13.26 -7.63
N ALA A 142 11.01 -14.16 -6.68
CA ALA A 142 10.00 -15.06 -6.11
C ALA A 142 8.87 -14.36 -5.34
N ASP A 143 9.09 -13.13 -4.86
CA ASP A 143 8.08 -12.33 -4.17
C ASP A 143 7.31 -11.43 -5.13
N TYR A 144 6.12 -11.02 -4.72
CA TYR A 144 5.36 -9.99 -5.44
C TYR A 144 6.10 -8.65 -5.43
N PRO A 145 6.10 -7.91 -6.54
CA PRO A 145 6.54 -6.52 -6.51
C PRO A 145 5.63 -5.71 -5.59
N GLU A 146 6.17 -4.65 -5.00
CA GLU A 146 5.35 -3.65 -4.35
C GLU A 146 4.61 -2.84 -5.43
N ILE A 147 3.29 -2.78 -5.30
CA ILE A 147 2.38 -2.16 -6.26
C ILE A 147 1.78 -0.94 -5.59
N SER A 148 1.98 0.23 -6.18
CA SER A 148 1.38 1.47 -5.72
C SER A 148 0.49 2.02 -6.83
N ILE A 149 -0.76 2.30 -6.49
CA ILE A 149 -1.72 2.92 -7.40
C ILE A 149 -1.86 4.37 -6.98
N ASP A 150 -1.69 5.30 -7.91
CA ASP A 150 -1.88 6.72 -7.65
C ASP A 150 -3.31 6.95 -7.19
N SER A 151 -3.43 7.17 -5.89
CA SER A 151 -4.70 7.34 -5.22
C SER A 151 -5.42 8.59 -5.71
N THR A 152 -4.77 9.58 -6.35
CA THR A 152 -5.46 10.79 -6.86
C THR A 152 -6.47 10.51 -7.97
N ILE A 153 -6.35 9.36 -8.64
CA ILE A 153 -7.27 8.92 -9.69
C ILE A 153 -8.47 8.16 -9.09
N LEU A 154 -8.35 7.67 -7.85
CA LEU A 154 -9.34 6.85 -7.15
C LEU A 154 -9.62 7.29 -5.69
N TYR A 155 -9.36 8.55 -5.32
CA TYR A 155 -9.19 8.91 -3.90
C TYR A 155 -10.51 8.85 -3.09
N PRO A 156 -10.53 8.24 -1.89
CA PRO A 156 -9.60 7.23 -1.37
C PRO A 156 -10.29 5.96 -0.87
N ILE A 157 -9.52 4.87 -0.94
CA ILE A 157 -9.26 3.93 0.16
C ILE A 157 -10.52 3.57 0.97
N GLY A 158 -10.99 2.33 0.85
CA GLY A 158 -12.15 1.84 1.61
C GLY A 158 -12.05 2.22 3.09
N GLU A 159 -13.18 2.30 3.81
CA GLU A 159 -13.27 2.86 5.18
C GLU A 159 -12.16 2.41 6.17
N ASN A 160 -11.47 1.30 5.89
CA ASN A 160 -10.41 0.70 6.68
C ASN A 160 -8.95 0.98 6.22
N GLY A 161 -8.70 1.68 5.13
CA GLY A 161 -7.33 1.83 4.62
C GLY A 161 -6.96 0.90 3.44
N ASP A 162 -7.91 0.13 2.91
CA ASP A 162 -7.65 -0.89 1.90
C ASP A 162 -7.72 -0.35 0.46
N ASP A 163 -6.85 -0.86 -0.41
CA ASP A 163 -6.87 -0.57 -1.85
C ASP A 163 -8.11 -1.17 -2.53
N ILE A 164 -8.74 -0.38 -3.40
CA ILE A 164 -9.91 -0.80 -4.22
C ILE A 164 -9.53 -1.94 -5.17
N LEU A 165 -8.26 -1.99 -5.60
CA LEU A 165 -7.72 -3.04 -6.46
C LEU A 165 -6.92 -4.02 -5.61
N LYS A 166 -7.40 -5.27 -5.54
CA LYS A 166 -6.74 -6.34 -4.79
C LYS A 166 -6.09 -7.32 -5.77
N PRO A 167 -4.79 -7.67 -5.63
CA PRO A 167 -4.18 -8.70 -6.45
C PRO A 167 -4.99 -10.00 -6.37
N SER A 168 -5.34 -10.56 -7.53
CA SER A 168 -6.10 -11.80 -7.60
C SER A 168 -5.26 -12.99 -7.10
N ALA A 169 -5.93 -13.96 -6.50
CA ALA A 169 -5.31 -15.21 -6.05
C ALA A 169 -4.82 -16.09 -7.21
N SER A 170 -5.19 -15.76 -8.46
CA SER A 170 -4.75 -16.44 -9.68
C SER A 170 -3.34 -16.05 -10.12
N ASN A 171 -2.81 -14.94 -9.59
CA ASN A 171 -1.48 -14.48 -9.92
C ASN A 171 -0.43 -15.46 -9.38
N ASN A 172 0.60 -15.73 -10.19
CA ASN A 172 1.72 -16.59 -9.82
C ASN A 172 3.01 -15.77 -9.76
N THR A 173 3.90 -16.13 -8.85
CA THR A 173 5.28 -15.63 -8.82
C THR A 173 6.24 -16.68 -9.39
N PRO A 174 7.43 -16.29 -9.88
CA PRO A 174 7.97 -14.93 -9.96
C PRO A 174 7.30 -14.04 -11.03
N ILE A 175 7.36 -12.72 -10.84
CA ILE A 175 6.77 -11.71 -11.75
C ILE A 175 7.88 -10.89 -12.40
N SER A 176 7.81 -10.72 -13.72
CA SER A 176 8.77 -9.98 -14.54
C SER A 176 8.15 -8.79 -15.26
N ASN A 177 8.99 -7.86 -15.74
CA ASN A 177 8.55 -6.84 -16.69
C ASN A 177 7.94 -7.49 -17.94
N GLY A 178 6.76 -7.03 -18.34
CA GLY A 178 5.96 -7.56 -19.45
C GLY A 178 4.93 -8.63 -19.03
N ASP A 179 4.97 -9.11 -17.79
CA ASP A 179 3.92 -10.00 -17.26
C ASP A 179 2.64 -9.22 -16.96
N MET A 180 1.50 -9.91 -17.00
CA MET A 180 0.20 -9.34 -16.64
C MET A 180 -0.19 -9.77 -15.23
N ILE A 181 -0.53 -8.82 -14.37
CA ILE A 181 -1.13 -9.07 -13.04
C ILE A 181 -2.62 -8.81 -13.13
N ALA A 182 -3.43 -9.75 -12.64
CA ALA A 182 -4.87 -9.61 -12.50
C ALA A 182 -5.25 -9.03 -11.13
N PHE A 183 -6.22 -8.13 -11.12
CA PHE A 183 -6.78 -7.50 -9.92
C PHE A 183 -8.28 -7.73 -9.87
N SER A 184 -8.77 -8.13 -8.71
CA SER A 184 -10.18 -8.12 -8.38
C SER A 184 -10.61 -6.73 -7.92
N VAL A 185 -11.83 -6.32 -8.30
CA VAL A 185 -12.43 -5.04 -7.92
C VAL A 185 -13.79 -5.29 -7.30
N GLU A 186 -14.02 -4.74 -6.10
CA GLU A 186 -15.35 -4.72 -5.52
C GLU A 186 -16.20 -3.64 -6.18
N LYS A 187 -17.18 -4.06 -6.98
CA LYS A 187 -17.98 -3.13 -7.82
C LYS A 187 -18.71 -2.07 -7.01
N ALA A 188 -19.25 -2.44 -5.85
CA ALA A 188 -19.94 -1.50 -4.98
C ALA A 188 -18.99 -0.45 -4.42
N GLU A 189 -17.79 -0.86 -4.01
CA GLU A 189 -16.76 0.04 -3.49
C GLU A 189 -16.23 0.99 -4.58
N LEU A 190 -16.01 0.48 -5.80
CA LEU A 190 -15.67 1.33 -6.95
C LEU A 190 -16.74 2.40 -7.19
N ALA A 191 -18.01 2.00 -7.24
CA ALA A 191 -19.11 2.93 -7.51
C ALA A 191 -19.29 3.95 -6.39
N MET A 192 -19.23 3.54 -5.12
CA MET A 192 -19.35 4.43 -3.96
C MET A 192 -18.23 5.49 -3.91
N ASN A 193 -16.99 5.10 -4.26
CA ASN A 193 -15.84 5.98 -4.18
C ASN A 193 -15.64 6.86 -5.42
N THR A 194 -16.02 6.37 -6.61
CA THR A 194 -15.67 7.01 -7.89
C THR A 194 -16.84 7.39 -8.77
N GLY A 195 -18.03 6.85 -8.49
CA GLY A 195 -19.20 6.96 -9.35
C GLY A 195 -19.16 6.08 -10.60
N TYR A 196 -18.09 5.31 -10.80
CA TYR A 196 -17.99 4.40 -11.94
C TYR A 196 -18.64 3.03 -11.66
N VAL A 197 -19.42 2.55 -12.63
CA VAL A 197 -20.02 1.21 -12.59
C VAL A 197 -19.45 0.38 -13.73
N LEU A 198 -18.85 -0.75 -13.40
CA LEU A 198 -18.28 -1.66 -14.38
C LEU A 198 -19.37 -2.33 -15.21
N THR A 199 -19.27 -2.19 -16.54
CA THR A 199 -20.20 -2.79 -17.50
C THR A 199 -19.92 -4.28 -17.75
N ASP A 200 -18.81 -4.80 -17.25
CA ASP A 200 -18.39 -6.19 -17.41
C ASP A 200 -17.89 -6.79 -16.09
N ASP A 201 -17.76 -8.13 -16.05
CA ASP A 201 -17.31 -8.90 -14.87
C ASP A 201 -15.84 -9.35 -15.03
N LYS A 202 -15.04 -8.64 -15.84
CA LYS A 202 -13.64 -9.03 -16.08
C LYS A 202 -12.77 -8.56 -14.93
N GLU A 203 -11.73 -9.34 -14.63
CA GLU A 203 -10.62 -8.85 -13.80
C GLU A 203 -9.89 -7.70 -14.52
N ILE A 204 -9.36 -6.78 -13.73
CA ILE A 204 -8.51 -5.70 -14.22
C ILE A 204 -7.11 -6.27 -14.42
N SER A 205 -6.60 -6.24 -15.64
CA SER A 205 -5.30 -6.79 -15.97
C SER A 205 -4.32 -5.66 -16.32
N LEU A 206 -3.20 -5.61 -15.60
CA LEU A 206 -2.18 -4.58 -15.74
C LEU A 206 -0.85 -5.19 -16.12
N GLU A 207 -0.21 -4.63 -17.13
CA GLU A 207 1.14 -5.01 -17.55
C GLU A 207 2.17 -4.44 -16.57
N VAL A 208 3.01 -5.31 -16.04
CA VAL A 208 4.08 -4.96 -15.13
C VAL A 208 5.20 -4.31 -15.90
N SER A 209 5.61 -3.13 -15.45
CA SER A 209 6.73 -2.41 -16.04
C SER A 209 7.48 -1.62 -14.98
N GLY A 210 8.76 -1.31 -15.25
CA GLY A 210 9.59 -0.51 -14.37
C GLY A 210 10.22 -1.26 -13.19
N LEU A 211 10.11 -2.60 -13.12
CA LEU A 211 10.90 -3.38 -12.18
C LEU A 211 12.38 -3.33 -12.54
N ASP A 212 13.24 -3.28 -11.53
CA ASP A 212 14.69 -3.30 -11.71
C ASP A 212 15.11 -4.64 -12.32
N LYS A 213 16.03 -4.59 -13.30
CA LYS A 213 16.57 -5.78 -13.95
C LYS A 213 17.98 -6.04 -13.47
N ILE A 214 18.19 -7.17 -12.80
CA ILE A 214 19.51 -7.75 -12.58
C ILE A 214 19.87 -8.52 -13.85
N PRO A 215 21.09 -8.38 -14.40
CA PRO A 215 21.51 -9.19 -15.54
C PRO A 215 21.55 -10.67 -15.16
N ASP A 216 21.03 -11.58 -15.99
CA ASP A 216 21.12 -13.03 -15.70
C ASP A 216 22.56 -13.53 -15.90
N THR A 217 23.26 -12.87 -16.82
CA THR A 217 24.63 -13.17 -17.23
C THR A 217 25.45 -11.90 -17.42
N VAL A 218 26.78 -11.99 -17.29
CA VAL A 218 27.66 -10.83 -17.52
C VAL A 218 27.63 -10.34 -18.96
N SER A 219 27.22 -11.19 -19.91
CA SER A 219 27.03 -10.81 -21.31
C SER A 219 25.93 -9.76 -21.54
N GLU A 220 25.00 -9.60 -20.59
CA GLU A 220 23.94 -8.57 -20.68
C GLU A 220 24.42 -7.18 -20.27
N ILE A 221 25.56 -7.08 -19.58
CA ILE A 221 26.15 -5.82 -19.13
C ILE A 221 26.93 -5.20 -20.27
N LYS A 222 26.34 -4.22 -20.96
CA LYS A 222 26.96 -3.62 -22.16
C LYS A 222 28.19 -2.77 -21.84
N ASN A 223 28.25 -2.17 -20.65
CA ASN A 223 29.41 -1.41 -20.17
C ASN A 223 30.34 -2.25 -19.28
N LEU A 224 30.39 -3.58 -19.46
CA LEU A 224 31.24 -4.45 -18.65
C LEU A 224 32.72 -4.05 -18.76
N ALA A 225 33.17 -3.62 -19.93
CA ALA A 225 34.53 -3.14 -20.13
C ALA A 225 34.88 -1.97 -19.20
N ASP A 226 33.94 -1.04 -19.00
CA ASP A 226 34.12 0.13 -18.13
C ASP A 226 34.17 -0.29 -16.67
N LEU A 227 33.28 -1.21 -16.22
CA LEU A 227 33.33 -1.77 -14.87
C LEU A 227 34.68 -2.43 -14.58
N LEU A 228 35.19 -3.21 -15.54
CA LEU A 228 36.49 -3.86 -15.43
C LEU A 228 37.65 -2.86 -15.40
N ALA A 229 37.57 -1.78 -16.18
CA ALA A 229 38.57 -0.71 -16.18
C ALA A 229 38.60 0.05 -14.85
N ILE A 230 37.43 0.34 -14.27
CA ILE A 230 37.32 0.99 -12.96
C ILE A 230 37.94 0.12 -11.86
N ALA A 231 37.67 -1.18 -11.87
CA ALA A 231 38.30 -2.09 -10.91
C ALA A 231 39.82 -2.18 -11.09
N GLN A 232 40.30 -2.15 -12.34
CA GLN A 232 41.74 -2.14 -12.64
C GLN A 232 42.40 -0.86 -12.10
N GLU A 233 41.83 0.31 -12.37
CA GLU A 233 42.34 1.60 -11.89
C GLU A 233 42.39 1.65 -10.37
N GLN A 234 41.32 1.20 -9.70
CA GLN A 234 41.29 1.15 -8.24
C GLN A 234 42.34 0.19 -7.68
N ALA A 235 42.52 -0.98 -8.29
CA ALA A 235 43.56 -1.92 -7.88
C ALA A 235 44.96 -1.30 -8.02
N GLU A 236 45.26 -0.71 -9.18
CA GLU A 236 46.55 -0.03 -9.40
C GLU A 236 46.81 1.07 -8.37
N LYS A 237 45.80 1.87 -8.04
CA LYS A 237 45.89 2.93 -7.03
C LYS A 237 46.19 2.36 -5.63
N ASP A 238 45.41 1.38 -5.19
CA ASP A 238 45.59 0.76 -3.87
C ASP A 238 47.01 0.19 -3.68
N PHE A 239 47.61 -0.34 -4.75
CA PHE A 239 48.96 -0.90 -4.70
C PHE A 239 50.06 0.13 -4.84
N ALA A 240 49.89 1.15 -5.68
CA ALA A 240 50.83 2.25 -5.79
C ALA A 240 51.01 2.98 -4.45
N GLU A 241 49.91 3.15 -3.69
CA GLU A 241 49.95 3.75 -2.35
C GLU A 241 50.64 2.85 -1.30
N LYS A 242 50.49 1.52 -1.41
CA LYS A 242 51.06 0.55 -0.44
C LYS A 242 52.53 0.22 -0.67
N ASN A 243 53.03 0.31 -1.90
CA ASN A 243 54.34 -0.24 -2.28
C ASN A 243 55.27 0.82 -2.88
N LEU A 244 55.49 1.91 -2.13
CA LEU A 244 56.40 2.99 -2.53
C LEU A 244 57.87 2.56 -2.72
N THR A 245 58.26 1.35 -2.28
CA THR A 245 59.66 0.88 -2.23
C THR A 245 59.86 -0.55 -2.77
N SER A 246 58.97 -1.08 -3.60
CA SER A 246 59.10 -2.44 -4.15
C SER A 246 58.61 -2.53 -5.59
N GLN A 247 59.26 -3.37 -6.40
CA GLN A 247 58.74 -3.69 -7.72
C GLN A 247 57.61 -4.70 -7.58
N TYR A 248 56.51 -4.46 -8.30
CA TYR A 248 55.36 -5.36 -8.30
C TYR A 248 54.80 -5.58 -9.70
N SER A 249 54.08 -6.69 -9.86
CA SER A 249 53.20 -6.89 -11.01
C SER A 249 51.78 -7.14 -10.54
N LEU A 250 50.83 -6.48 -11.21
CA LEU A 250 49.40 -6.66 -11.01
C LEU A 250 48.80 -7.32 -12.26
N LYS A 251 48.03 -8.38 -12.08
CA LYS A 251 47.36 -9.08 -13.18
C LYS A 251 45.94 -9.47 -12.76
N ARG A 252 44.95 -9.14 -13.60
CA ARG A 252 43.59 -9.71 -13.44
C ARG A 252 43.65 -11.22 -13.64
N HIS A 253 43.23 -11.97 -12.63
CA HIS A 253 43.27 -13.42 -12.60
C HIS A 253 41.93 -13.97 -13.10
N HIS A 254 40.84 -13.78 -12.35
CA HIS A 254 39.51 -14.32 -12.65
C HIS A 254 38.39 -13.31 -12.40
N ILE A 255 37.26 -13.53 -13.07
CA ILE A 255 36.03 -12.75 -12.93
C ILE A 255 34.91 -13.71 -12.53
N PHE A 256 34.21 -13.36 -11.47
CA PHE A 256 33.15 -14.15 -10.88
C PHE A 256 31.86 -13.35 -10.86
N TYR A 257 30.74 -14.02 -11.13
CA TYR A 257 29.43 -13.40 -11.11
C TYR A 257 28.42 -14.20 -10.30
N ARG A 258 27.59 -13.49 -9.55
CA ARG A 258 26.49 -14.07 -8.77
C ARG A 258 25.19 -13.32 -9.08
N HIS A 259 24.21 -14.05 -9.58
CA HIS A 259 22.89 -13.53 -9.91
C HIS A 259 21.95 -13.54 -8.69
N ASP A 260 21.85 -14.69 -8.00
CA ASP A 260 20.75 -15.00 -7.08
C ASP A 260 20.94 -14.62 -5.60
N TYR A 261 19.78 -14.46 -4.95
CA TYR A 261 19.55 -14.35 -3.51
C TYR A 261 19.61 -15.72 -2.81
N GLN A 262 20.17 -15.77 -1.60
CA GLN A 262 19.92 -16.84 -0.65
C GLN A 262 19.38 -16.24 0.66
N GLU A 263 18.16 -16.65 1.03
CA GLU A 263 17.59 -16.37 2.34
C GLU A 263 18.30 -17.19 3.41
N THR A 264 19.44 -16.73 3.90
CA THR A 264 20.00 -17.32 5.12
C THR A 264 19.16 -16.87 6.30
N LYS A 265 18.42 -17.83 6.90
CA LYS A 265 17.57 -17.62 8.08
C LYS A 265 18.26 -16.72 9.13
N GLY A 266 17.76 -15.49 9.26
CA GLY A 266 17.97 -14.64 10.43
C GLY A 266 18.78 -13.35 10.26
N TRP A 267 19.43 -13.09 9.11
CA TRP A 267 20.20 -11.85 8.90
C TRP A 267 19.88 -11.26 7.51
N LYS A 268 19.19 -10.11 7.47
CA LYS A 268 18.92 -9.36 6.23
C LYS A 268 20.21 -8.67 5.77
N ASN A 269 20.91 -9.23 4.78
CA ASN A 269 21.94 -8.51 4.03
C ASN A 269 21.70 -8.71 2.53
N SER A 270 21.30 -7.64 1.86
CA SER A 270 20.81 -7.64 0.47
C SER A 270 21.94 -7.38 -0.52
N TYR A 271 22.32 -8.39 -1.32
CA TYR A 271 23.17 -8.20 -2.51
C TYR A 271 22.64 -9.03 -3.67
N TYR A 272 22.40 -8.35 -4.79
CA TYR A 272 21.76 -8.82 -6.00
C TYR A 272 22.69 -8.49 -7.17
N GLY A 273 23.00 -9.42 -8.07
CA GLY A 273 23.92 -9.14 -9.18
C GLY A 273 25.29 -8.63 -8.70
N ASP A 274 26.18 -9.53 -8.31
CA ASP A 274 27.53 -9.20 -7.85
C ASP A 274 28.60 -9.62 -8.87
N LEU A 275 29.55 -8.74 -9.14
CA LEU A 275 30.71 -8.98 -10.01
C LEU A 275 32.00 -8.85 -9.20
N ALA A 276 32.62 -9.98 -8.90
CA ALA A 276 33.87 -10.07 -8.16
C ALA A 276 35.05 -10.28 -9.12
N ILE A 277 36.05 -9.42 -9.01
CA ILE A 277 37.22 -9.40 -9.90
C ILE A 277 38.46 -9.67 -9.06
N VAL A 278 39.11 -10.79 -9.34
CA VAL A 278 40.30 -11.25 -8.62
C VAL A 278 41.54 -10.74 -9.32
N TYR A 279 42.39 -10.03 -8.59
CA TYR A 279 43.72 -9.63 -9.01
C TYR A 279 44.78 -10.43 -8.29
N GLU A 280 45.74 -10.94 -9.07
CA GLU A 280 46.98 -11.52 -8.60
C GLU A 280 48.03 -10.42 -8.49
N TYR A 281 48.65 -10.35 -7.33
CA TYR A 281 49.72 -9.42 -7.02
C TYR A 281 51.00 -10.19 -6.72
N VAL A 282 52.12 -9.79 -7.33
CA VAL A 282 53.43 -10.41 -7.10
C VAL A 282 54.43 -9.35 -6.67
N ASN A 283 54.92 -9.45 -5.43
CA ASN A 283 56.04 -8.66 -4.94
C ASN A 283 57.38 -9.23 -5.40
N ALA A 284 58.31 -8.36 -5.77
CA ALA A 284 59.71 -8.70 -5.98
C ALA A 284 60.65 -7.73 -5.25
N LYS A 285 61.78 -8.24 -4.75
CA LYS A 285 62.85 -7.38 -4.23
C LYS A 285 63.49 -6.59 -5.37
N GLU A 286 63.60 -5.28 -5.18
CA GLU A 286 64.10 -4.29 -6.14
C GLU A 286 65.46 -4.69 -6.76
N ASP A 287 66.35 -5.30 -5.96
CA ASP A 287 67.72 -5.62 -6.38
C ASP A 287 67.92 -7.00 -7.01
N SER A 288 66.88 -7.85 -7.12
CA SER A 288 67.09 -9.26 -7.53
C SER A 288 66.00 -9.89 -8.38
N PHE A 289 64.86 -9.21 -8.61
CA PHE A 289 63.67 -9.79 -9.27
C PHE A 289 63.21 -11.12 -8.63
N VAL A 290 63.66 -11.42 -7.41
CA VAL A 290 63.26 -12.63 -6.69
C VAL A 290 61.86 -12.37 -6.14
N LYS A 291 60.90 -13.16 -6.62
CA LYS A 291 59.53 -13.21 -6.14
C LYS A 291 59.51 -13.47 -4.63
N THR A 292 58.89 -12.58 -3.86
CA THR A 292 58.84 -12.69 -2.39
C THR A 292 57.47 -13.07 -1.84
N SER A 293 56.39 -12.64 -2.49
CA SER A 293 55.02 -13.05 -2.13
C SER A 293 54.13 -13.09 -3.36
N THR A 294 53.03 -13.83 -3.25
CA THR A 294 51.87 -13.68 -4.12
C THR A 294 50.66 -13.52 -3.25
N ASP A 295 49.91 -12.47 -3.52
CA ASP A 295 48.74 -12.08 -2.77
C ASP A 295 47.57 -11.93 -3.76
N PHE A 296 46.36 -12.26 -3.32
CA PHE A 296 45.16 -12.15 -4.15
C PHE A 296 44.18 -11.17 -3.53
N TYR A 297 43.63 -10.30 -4.37
CA TYR A 297 42.71 -9.26 -3.94
C TYR A 297 41.44 -9.31 -4.77
N VAL A 298 40.30 -9.13 -4.13
CA VAL A 298 38.99 -9.17 -4.77
C VAL A 298 38.38 -7.77 -4.75
N TYR A 299 37.97 -7.29 -5.91
CA TYR A 299 37.25 -6.04 -6.08
C TYR A 299 35.83 -6.38 -6.52
N ASN A 300 34.82 -5.90 -5.78
CA ASN A 300 33.43 -6.29 -5.99
C ASN A 300 32.56 -5.11 -6.39
N PHE A 301 31.73 -5.32 -7.41
CA PHE A 301 30.55 -4.48 -7.68
C PHE A 301 29.32 -5.24 -7.22
N SER A 302 28.55 -4.66 -6.32
CA SER A 302 27.29 -5.24 -5.86
C SER A 302 26.08 -4.47 -6.34
N LYS A 303 24.90 -5.11 -6.38
CA LYS A 303 23.63 -4.45 -6.80
C LYS A 303 23.65 -4.01 -8.26
N LEU A 304 24.20 -4.84 -9.14
CA LEU A 304 24.22 -4.57 -10.58
C LEU A 304 22.79 -4.60 -11.13
N ILE A 305 22.28 -3.42 -11.44
CA ILE A 305 21.00 -3.20 -12.14
C ILE A 305 21.33 -2.62 -13.51
N ILE A 306 20.73 -3.19 -14.56
CA ILE A 306 20.85 -2.69 -15.92
C ILE A 306 19.61 -1.90 -16.31
N ASP A 307 19.82 -0.78 -17.01
CA ASP A 307 18.74 -0.04 -17.64
C ASP A 307 18.20 -0.76 -18.89
N LYS A 308 17.22 -0.14 -19.56
CA LYS A 308 16.64 -0.63 -20.82
C LYS A 308 17.66 -0.83 -21.95
N ASP A 309 18.79 -0.12 -21.86
CA ASP A 309 19.87 -0.18 -22.84
C ASP A 309 20.94 -1.20 -22.43
N GLY A 310 20.79 -1.91 -21.30
CA GLY A 310 21.73 -2.91 -20.80
C GLY A 310 22.95 -2.30 -20.08
N ILE A 311 22.86 -1.05 -19.66
CA ILE A 311 23.95 -0.31 -19.02
C ILE A 311 23.78 -0.35 -17.51
N VAL A 312 24.84 -0.71 -16.80
CA VAL A 312 24.94 -0.54 -15.35
C VAL A 312 25.28 0.92 -15.06
N THR A 313 24.40 1.63 -14.35
CA THR A 313 24.68 3.01 -13.92
C THR A 313 25.51 3.03 -12.64
N LEU A 314 26.60 3.80 -12.64
CA LEU A 314 27.59 3.86 -11.55
C LEU A 314 27.45 5.10 -10.64
N GLU A 315 26.58 6.07 -10.99
CA GLU A 315 26.36 7.31 -10.23
C GLU A 315 25.05 7.32 -9.43
N ALA A 316 25.04 8.09 -8.33
CA ALA A 316 23.94 8.20 -7.36
C ALA A 316 22.75 9.04 -7.88
N PRO A 317 21.51 8.52 -7.90
CA PRO A 317 20.34 9.35 -8.15
C PRO A 317 19.94 10.06 -6.85
N SER A 318 20.52 11.24 -6.60
CA SER A 318 20.15 12.16 -5.49
C SER A 318 20.34 11.61 -4.05
N GLU A 319 20.25 12.49 -3.05
CA GLU A 319 20.40 12.12 -1.62
C GLU A 319 19.33 11.15 -1.09
N LEU A 320 18.25 10.88 -1.85
CA LEU A 320 17.13 10.02 -1.46
C LEU A 320 17.34 8.51 -1.68
N ASP A 321 18.33 8.08 -2.50
CA ASP A 321 18.50 6.67 -2.94
C ASP A 321 19.83 6.03 -2.46
N LYS A 322 20.37 6.46 -1.31
CA LYS A 322 21.65 5.94 -0.75
C LYS A 322 21.67 4.42 -0.52
N ASP A 323 20.49 3.78 -0.40
CA ASP A 323 20.37 2.33 -0.18
C ASP A 323 20.34 1.50 -1.49
N LYS A 324 20.22 2.14 -2.66
CA LYS A 324 20.25 1.51 -4.00
C LYS A 324 21.61 1.56 -4.68
N MET A 325 22.64 2.07 -4.01
CA MET A 325 23.97 2.20 -4.60
C MET A 325 24.56 0.84 -5.00
N VAL A 326 25.13 0.78 -6.22
CA VAL A 326 26.30 -0.07 -6.47
C VAL A 326 27.40 0.48 -5.59
N LYS A 327 27.55 -0.10 -4.40
CA LYS A 327 28.77 0.08 -3.65
C LYS A 327 29.82 -0.68 -4.46
N LEU A 328 30.75 0.03 -5.09
CA LEU A 328 32.12 -0.45 -5.07
C LEU A 328 32.53 -0.40 -3.59
N SER A 329 32.07 -1.38 -2.83
CA SER A 329 32.76 -1.68 -1.61
C SER A 329 34.10 -2.22 -2.09
N ALA A 330 35.12 -1.38 -2.02
CA ALA A 330 36.35 -1.83 -1.41
C ALA A 330 36.04 -2.19 0.06
N GLN A 331 35.11 -3.13 0.29
CA GLN A 331 35.41 -4.16 1.24
C GLN A 331 36.57 -4.88 0.57
N SER A 332 37.76 -4.36 0.83
CA SER A 332 38.75 -5.19 1.46
C SER A 332 38.07 -5.94 2.62
N ASP A 333 37.19 -6.89 2.34
CA ASP A 333 37.34 -8.17 2.96
C ASP A 333 38.74 -8.55 2.52
N HIS A 334 39.71 -8.17 3.34
CA HIS A 334 41.02 -8.77 3.33
C HIS A 334 40.75 -10.24 3.61
N PHE A 335 40.36 -10.97 2.57
CA PHE A 335 40.73 -12.34 2.41
C PHE A 335 42.26 -12.29 2.29
N TYR A 336 42.95 -12.09 3.41
CA TYR A 336 44.33 -12.54 3.59
C TYR A 336 44.24 -14.04 3.40
N ARG A 337 44.33 -14.46 2.14
CA ARG A 337 44.25 -15.85 1.73
C ARG A 337 45.55 -16.18 1.05
N ASP A 338 46.28 -17.07 1.70
CA ASP A 338 47.65 -17.45 1.33
C ASP A 338 47.71 -18.19 -0.02
N SER A 339 46.55 -18.55 -0.60
CA SER A 339 46.45 -19.22 -1.89
C SER A 339 45.23 -18.79 -2.72
N ILE A 340 45.35 -18.94 -4.04
CA ILE A 340 44.23 -18.74 -4.97
C ILE A 340 43.10 -19.74 -4.70
N ASP A 341 43.41 -20.99 -4.35
CA ASP A 341 42.42 -22.03 -4.08
C ASP A 341 41.49 -21.64 -2.92
N ASP A 342 42.03 -20.96 -1.91
CA ASP A 342 41.22 -20.43 -0.83
C ASP A 342 40.26 -19.36 -1.37
N VAL A 343 40.70 -18.41 -2.20
CA VAL A 343 39.81 -17.39 -2.80
C VAL A 343 38.68 -18.04 -3.59
N TYR A 344 38.98 -19.04 -4.41
CA TYR A 344 37.99 -19.82 -5.15
C TYR A 344 36.99 -20.52 -4.24
N ALA A 345 37.49 -21.22 -3.22
CA ALA A 345 36.63 -21.89 -2.25
C ALA A 345 35.69 -20.91 -1.56
N SER A 346 36.15 -19.69 -1.26
CA SER A 346 35.29 -18.64 -0.70
C SER A 346 34.19 -18.19 -1.64
N LEU A 347 34.57 -17.82 -2.87
CA LEU A 347 33.62 -17.30 -3.84
C LEU A 347 32.61 -18.38 -4.25
N THR A 348 33.07 -19.62 -4.41
CA THR A 348 32.20 -20.76 -4.71
C THR A 348 31.25 -21.08 -3.55
N ASN A 349 31.72 -21.02 -2.30
CA ASN A 349 30.85 -21.18 -1.12
C ASN A 349 29.81 -20.06 -1.00
N LEU A 350 30.08 -18.90 -1.60
CA LEU A 350 29.15 -17.78 -1.72
C LEU A 350 28.32 -17.85 -3.02
N GLU A 351 28.38 -18.97 -3.74
CA GLU A 351 27.62 -19.26 -4.97
C GLU A 351 27.98 -18.39 -6.18
N TYR A 352 29.17 -17.78 -6.18
CA TYR A 352 29.68 -17.14 -7.38
C TYR A 352 30.06 -18.18 -8.44
N ARG A 353 29.73 -17.89 -9.69
CA ARG A 353 30.18 -18.65 -10.87
C ARG A 353 31.38 -17.97 -11.49
N ASP A 354 32.42 -18.74 -11.85
CA ASP A 354 33.52 -18.23 -12.66
C ASP A 354 33.01 -17.94 -14.09
N VAL A 355 33.06 -16.68 -14.48
CA VAL A 355 32.57 -16.17 -15.77
C VAL A 355 33.71 -15.54 -16.58
N THR A 356 34.96 -15.83 -16.26
CA THR A 356 36.13 -15.17 -16.88
C THR A 356 36.10 -15.23 -18.40
N THR A 357 35.87 -16.42 -18.97
CA THR A 357 35.82 -16.60 -20.44
C THR A 357 34.62 -15.88 -21.06
N GLU A 358 33.48 -15.86 -20.36
CA GLU A 358 32.27 -15.19 -20.83
C GLU A 358 32.46 -13.67 -20.84
N ALA A 359 32.97 -13.11 -19.75
CA ALA A 359 33.26 -11.69 -19.60
C ALA A 359 34.28 -11.21 -20.64
N GLU A 360 35.37 -11.95 -20.86
CA GLU A 360 36.35 -11.63 -21.91
C GLU A 360 35.75 -11.67 -23.32
N SER A 361 34.78 -12.56 -23.55
CA SER A 361 34.07 -12.66 -24.82
C SER A 361 33.02 -11.56 -24.99
N ALA A 362 32.43 -11.08 -23.90
CA ALA A 362 31.49 -9.96 -23.89
C ALA A 362 32.19 -8.62 -24.18
N VAL A 363 33.36 -8.39 -23.60
CA VAL A 363 34.16 -7.16 -23.81
C VAL A 363 34.69 -7.01 -25.25
N LYS A 364 34.86 -8.13 -25.97
CA LYS A 364 35.36 -8.14 -27.36
C LYS A 364 34.30 -7.96 -28.43
N ARG A 365 33.01 -8.03 -28.05
CA ARG A 365 31.87 -7.81 -28.94
C ARG A 365 31.57 -6.32 -29.03
#